data_AF-S7V685-F1
#
_entry.id   AF-S7V685-F1
#
_cell.length_a   1.000
_cell.length_b   1.000
_cell.length_c   1.000
_cell.angle_alpha   90.00
_cell.angle_beta   90.00
_cell.angle_gamma   90.00
#
_symmetry.space_group_name_H-M   'P 1'
#
loop_
_entity.id
_entity.type
_entity.pdbx_description
1 polymer ?
#
loop_
_entity_poly.entity_id
_entity_poly.type
_entity_poly.pdbx_seq_one_letter_code
_entity_poly.pdbx_strand_id
1 'polypeptide(L)' 'MKRIIVPIDFSLYSENAFYSAAKVASKGDATITCINVIQSDLDWNNLSTSEK' A
#
# COMPACT_ATOMS: atom_id res chain seq x y z
N MET A 1 -2.60 13.34 -12.60
CA MET A 1 -3.18 12.06 -12.16
C MET A 1 -2.96 11.91 -10.67
N LYS A 2 -4.04 11.84 -9.85
CA LYS A 2 -3.90 11.67 -8.39
C LYS A 2 -3.89 10.17 -8.05
N ARG A 3 -3.10 9.77 -7.06
CA ARG A 3 -2.99 8.37 -6.62
C ARG A 3 -3.22 8.29 -5.12
N ILE A 4 -4.07 7.37 -4.70
CA ILE A 4 -4.30 7.02 -3.30
C ILE A 4 -3.58 5.70 -3.04
N ILE A 5 -2.73 5.67 -2.01
CA ILE A 5 -2.05 4.46 -1.56
C ILE A 5 -2.81 3.91 -0.37
N VAL A 6 -3.18 2.63 -0.42
CA VAL A 6 -3.87 1.94 0.67
C VAL A 6 -2.98 0.80 1.15
N PRO A 7 -2.43 0.88 2.37
CA PRO A 7 -1.79 -0.26 3.02
C PRO A 7 -2.83 -1.36 3.28
N ILE A 8 -2.52 -2.58 2.86
CA ILE A 8 -3.36 -3.77 3.06
C ILE A 8 -2.60 -4.73 3.95
N ASP A 9 -3.14 -5.06 5.11
CA ASP A 9 -2.64 -6.08 6.03
C ASP A 9 -3.65 -7.24 6.19
N PHE A 10 -4.68 -7.27 5.34
CA PHE A 10 -5.80 -8.22 5.36
C PHE A 10 -6.66 -8.19 6.64
N SER A 11 -6.49 -7.19 7.50
CA SER A 11 -7.40 -6.94 8.61
C SER A 11 -8.67 -6.22 8.13
N LEU A 12 -9.73 -6.29 8.95
CA LEU A 12 -10.95 -5.51 8.75
C LEU A 12 -10.67 -3.99 8.68
N TYR A 13 -9.63 -3.51 9.36
CA TYR A 13 -9.23 -2.10 9.31
C TYR A 13 -8.72 -1.70 7.93
N SER A 14 -7.91 -2.55 7.29
CA SER A 14 -7.44 -2.30 5.92
C SER A 14 -8.56 -2.36 4.88
N GLU A 15 -9.55 -3.22 5.08
CA GLU A 15 -10.76 -3.26 4.25
C GLU A 15 -11.55 -1.94 4.35
N ASN A 16 -11.78 -1.45 5.57
CA ASN A 16 -12.44 -0.16 5.80
C ASN A 16 -11.65 1.02 5.20
N ALA A 17 -10.31 0.97 5.27
CA ALA A 17 -9.43 1.95 4.64
C ALA A 17 -9.58 1.92 3.11
N PHE A 18 -9.67 0.74 2.51
CA PHE A 18 -9.93 0.59 1.07
C PHE A 18 -11.28 1.17 0.67
N TYR A 19 -12.38 0.86 1.38
CA TYR A 19 -13.69 1.44 1.06
C TYR A 19 -13.71 2.96 1.21
N SER A 20 -12.99 3.50 2.19
CA SER A 20 -12.80 4.94 2.37
C SER A 20 -12.06 5.54 1.17
N ALA A 21 -10.97 4.90 0.73
CA ALA A 21 -10.23 5.31 -0.45
C ALA A 21 -11.09 5.24 -1.72
N ALA A 22 -11.89 4.20 -1.90
CA ALA A 22 -12.83 4.06 -3.04
C ALA A 22 -13.85 5.20 -3.08
N LYS A 23 -14.39 5.59 -1.92
CA LYS A 23 -15.32 6.73 -1.81
C LYS A 23 -14.67 8.07 -2.11
N VAL A 24 -13.38 8.24 -1.81
CA VAL A 24 -12.62 9.45 -2.18
C VAL A 24 -12.26 9.44 -3.66
N ALA A 25 -11.81 8.30 -4.17
CA ALA A 25 -11.47 8.11 -5.57
C ALA A 25 -12.67 8.34 -6.46
N SER A 26 -13.88 7.90 -6.11
CA SER A 26 -15.07 8.13 -6.93
C SER A 26 -15.46 9.61 -7.11
N LYS A 27 -14.94 10.50 -6.27
CA LYS A 27 -15.18 11.96 -6.36
C LYS A 27 -14.19 12.68 -7.27
N GLY A 28 -13.18 12.00 -7.79
CA GLY A 28 -12.18 12.61 -8.66
C GLY A 28 -11.54 11.60 -9.61
N ASP A 29 -10.70 12.07 -10.52
CA ASP A 29 -9.94 11.17 -11.39
C ASP A 29 -8.68 10.66 -10.67
N ALA A 30 -8.89 9.77 -9.69
CA ALA A 30 -7.83 9.21 -8.86
C ALA A 30 -7.79 7.68 -8.94
N THR A 31 -6.58 7.12 -9.05
CA THR A 31 -6.34 5.68 -9.02
C THR A 31 -6.01 5.21 -7.61
N ILE A 32 -6.41 3.99 -7.26
CA ILE A 32 -6.05 3.36 -5.98
C ILE A 32 -4.96 2.32 -6.22
N THR A 33 -3.93 2.34 -5.38
CA THR A 33 -2.88 1.31 -5.35
C THR A 33 -2.86 0.67 -3.96
N CYS A 34 -3.22 -0.60 -3.91
CA CYS A 34 -3.14 -1.42 -2.70
C CYS A 34 -1.72 -1.95 -2.52
N ILE A 35 -1.16 -1.81 -1.32
CA ILE A 35 0.19 -2.27 -1.00
C ILE A 35 0.13 -3.15 0.24
N ASN A 36 0.52 -4.41 0.10
CA ASN A 36 0.80 -5.27 1.24
C ASN A 36 2.32 -5.32 1.46
N VAL A 37 2.74 -5.15 2.72
CA VAL A 37 4.14 -5.24 3.10
C VAL A 37 4.35 -6.56 3.82
N ILE A 38 5.17 -7.42 3.24
CA ILE A 38 5.67 -8.61 3.91
C ILE A 38 6.92 -8.19 4.67
N GLN A 39 6.87 -8.30 5.99
CA GLN A 39 8.06 -8.07 6.81
C GLN A 39 9.12 -9.12 6.45
N SER A 40 10.36 -8.66 6.35
CA SER A 40 11.53 -9.51 6.15
C SER A 40 12.55 -9.14 7.20
N ASP A 41 13.25 -10.15 7.73
CA ASP A 41 14.40 -9.95 8.61
C ASP A 41 15.63 -9.41 7.84
N LEU A 42 15.54 -9.29 6.51
CA LEU A 42 16.56 -8.68 5.67
C LEU A 42 16.68 -7.19 5.99
N ASP A 43 17.85 -6.78 6.48
CA ASP A 43 18.20 -5.37 6.63
C ASP A 43 18.56 -4.77 5.26
N TRP A 44 17.54 -4.33 4.54
CA TRP A 44 17.65 -3.71 3.22
C TRP A 44 18.67 -2.56 3.14
N ASN A 45 18.89 -1.85 4.24
CA ASN A 45 19.86 -0.75 4.27
C ASN A 45 21.29 -1.26 4.21
N ASN A 46 21.55 -2.46 4.75
CA ASN A 46 22.86 -3.07 4.89
C ASN A 46 23.11 -4.27 3.95
N LEU A 47 22.18 -4.60 3.05
CA LEU A 47 22.40 -5.60 2.01
C LEU A 47 23.53 -5.19 1.05
N SER A 48 24.38 -6.15 0.70
CA SER A 48 25.38 -5.96 -0.36
C SER A 48 24.69 -5.78 -1.72
N THR A 49 25.39 -5.19 -2.69
CA THR A 49 24.84 -4.99 -4.05
C THR A 49 24.51 -6.30 -4.77
N SER A 50 25.14 -7.41 -4.38
CA SER A 50 24.82 -8.75 -4.89
C SER A 50 23.55 -9.37 -4.28
N GLU A 51 23.08 -8.85 -3.15
CA GLU A 51 21.92 -9.37 -2.40
C GLU A 51 20.68 -8.45 -2.50
N LYS A 52 20.83 -7.24 -3.05
CA LYS A 52 19.73 -6.32 -3.40
C LYS A 52 19.12 -6.69 -4.75
#